data_AF-A0A3M1Q4R2-F1
#
_entry.id   AF-A0A3M1Q4R2-F1
#
_cell.length_a   1.000
_cell.length_b   1.000
_cell.length_c   1.000
_cell.angle_alpha   90.00
_cell.angle_beta   90.00
_cell.angle_gamma   90.00
#
_symmetry.space_group_name_H-M   'P 1'
#
loop_
_entity.id
_entity.type
_entity.pdbx_description
1 polymer ?
#
loop_
_entity_poly.entity_id
_entity_poly.type
_entity_poly.pdbx_seq_one_letter_code
_entity_poly.pdbx_strand_id
1 'polypeptide(L)'
;MVASRREDRLRTLAAAVVRLAALWLLAGGLFKLLWGSPADLPALLLELPLPPGLIYRVAVAVELGVALAALLMPLLVAPLVAAVFGVFCALLLVMAWRGDASCGCFGASVTIPPLAMLAIDGTLLVALLALRPWARRRKRARAVVVATLVVAVAAAVAPWALNRERTAPAAGDGAAALPGYVVLDVASWVGRPLADTPLGRFLPPEDLPADGLVVLYRMTCEHCAEELFELAATDDGSRPITLVRIVDDGETEADHVVAVLPEGPHVRMLELPRGIDWVVTTPAELTLEDGVVADAREGGGM
;
A
#
# COMPACT_ATOMS: atom_id res chain seq x y z
N MET A 1 48.12 -17.85 14.04
CA MET A 1 47.43 -16.86 14.90
C MET A 1 46.77 -15.71 14.11
N VAL A 2 47.44 -15.13 13.09
CA VAL A 2 46.89 -14.01 12.27
C VAL A 2 45.64 -14.39 11.47
N ALA A 3 45.61 -15.58 10.84
CA ALA A 3 44.47 -16.04 10.04
C ALA A 3 43.17 -16.15 10.85
N SER A 4 43.22 -16.73 12.06
CA SER A 4 42.06 -16.87 12.96
C SER A 4 41.49 -15.50 13.37
N ARG A 5 42.35 -14.51 13.70
CA ARG A 5 41.89 -13.15 14.03
C ARG A 5 41.18 -12.46 12.87
N ARG A 6 41.63 -12.68 11.63
CA ARG A 6 40.99 -12.12 10.43
C ARG A 6 39.62 -12.76 10.18
N GLU A 7 39.51 -14.07 10.37
CA GLU A 7 38.24 -14.79 10.21
C GLU A 7 37.18 -14.35 11.22
N ASP A 8 37.57 -14.18 12.48
CA ASP A 8 36.66 -13.73 13.54
C ASP A 8 36.17 -12.31 13.28
N ARG A 9 37.07 -11.39 12.87
CA ARG A 9 36.68 -10.02 12.49
C ARG A 9 35.67 -10.01 11.34
N LEU A 10 35.91 -10.79 10.28
CA LEU A 10 35.00 -10.88 9.14
C LEU A 10 33.64 -11.48 9.54
N ARG A 11 33.61 -12.45 10.44
CA ARG A 11 32.36 -13.01 10.97
C ARG A 11 31.58 -12.00 11.79
N THR A 12 32.25 -11.27 12.67
CA THR A 12 31.63 -10.20 13.47
C THR A 12 31.08 -9.10 12.58
N LEU A 13 31.84 -8.67 11.57
CA LEU A 13 31.40 -7.69 10.58
C LEU A 13 30.18 -8.19 9.80
N ALA A 14 30.21 -9.41 9.28
CA ALA A 14 29.09 -9.97 8.53
C ALA A 14 27.82 -10.11 9.39
N ALA A 15 27.96 -10.52 10.65
CA ALA A 15 26.84 -10.56 11.58
C ALA A 15 26.29 -9.16 11.89
N ALA A 16 27.15 -8.14 12.01
CA ALA A 16 26.75 -6.76 12.23
C ALA A 16 25.96 -6.21 11.03
N VAL A 17 26.44 -6.45 9.80
CA VAL A 17 25.73 -6.05 8.57
C VAL A 17 24.35 -6.70 8.47
N VAL A 18 24.23 -8.00 8.76
CA VAL A 18 22.92 -8.67 8.76
C VAL A 18 21.98 -8.06 9.80
N ARG A 19 22.47 -7.73 11.00
CA ARG A 19 21.64 -7.08 12.03
C ARG A 19 21.23 -5.67 11.64
N LEU A 20 22.13 -4.90 11.01
CA LEU A 20 21.80 -3.57 10.49
C LEU A 20 20.68 -3.66 9.43
N ALA A 21 20.81 -4.58 8.47
CA ALA A 21 19.78 -4.85 7.47
C ALA A 21 18.47 -5.33 8.12
N ALA A 22 18.55 -6.14 9.19
CA ALA A 22 17.38 -6.59 9.93
C ALA A 22 16.67 -5.45 10.68
N LEU A 23 17.41 -4.50 11.26
CA LEU A 23 16.82 -3.33 11.92
C LEU A 23 16.13 -2.41 10.90
N TRP A 24 16.71 -2.25 9.71
CA TRP A 24 16.08 -1.53 8.61
C TRP A 24 14.77 -2.20 8.17
N LEU A 25 14.81 -3.52 7.94
CA LEU A 25 13.63 -4.31 7.59
C LEU A 25 12.56 -4.27 8.69
N LEU A 26 12.97 -4.31 9.96
CA LEU A 26 12.07 -4.17 11.11
C LEU A 26 11.41 -2.80 11.13
N ALA A 27 12.16 -1.73 10.84
CA ALA A 27 11.61 -0.37 10.78
C ALA A 27 10.55 -0.25 9.69
N GLY A 28 10.82 -0.74 8.47
CA GLY A 28 9.84 -0.78 7.39
C GLY A 28 8.59 -1.60 7.76
N GLY A 29 8.78 -2.80 8.32
CA GLY A 29 7.67 -3.68 8.70
C GLY A 29 6.82 -3.12 9.82
N LEU A 30 7.44 -2.49 10.83
CA LEU A 30 6.73 -1.78 11.90
C LEU A 30 6.00 -0.56 11.36
N PHE A 31 6.60 0.18 10.44
CA PHE A 31 5.94 1.34 9.85
C PHE A 31 4.67 0.93 9.12
N LYS A 32 4.77 -0.08 8.25
CA LYS A 32 3.60 -0.65 7.57
C LYS A 32 2.56 -1.11 8.60
N LEU A 33 2.95 -1.95 9.55
CA LEU A 33 2.04 -2.46 10.57
C LEU A 33 1.28 -1.36 11.35
N LEU A 34 1.95 -0.23 11.64
CA LEU A 34 1.41 0.81 12.52
C LEU A 34 0.77 1.99 11.80
N TRP A 35 1.20 2.32 10.59
CA TRP A 35 0.76 3.50 9.83
C TRP A 35 0.36 3.21 8.39
N GLY A 36 0.81 2.11 7.81
CA GLY A 36 0.49 1.82 6.41
C GLY A 36 -0.88 1.18 6.21
N SER A 37 -1.22 1.02 4.95
CA SER A 37 -2.44 0.37 4.48
C SER A 37 -2.21 -0.43 3.20
N PRO A 38 -3.18 -1.25 2.77
CA PRO A 38 -3.11 -1.95 1.50
C PRO A 38 -3.02 -1.02 0.28
N ALA A 39 -3.42 0.24 0.38
CA ALA A 39 -3.27 1.23 -0.70
C ALA A 39 -1.80 1.59 -0.95
N ASP A 40 -0.93 1.43 0.07
CA ASP A 40 0.50 1.70 -0.05
C ASP A 40 1.26 0.63 -0.85
N LEU A 41 0.58 -0.44 -1.30
CA LEU A 41 1.20 -1.46 -2.12
C LEU A 41 1.51 -0.92 -3.52
N PRO A 42 2.69 -1.23 -4.09
CA PRO A 42 2.97 -0.92 -5.48
C PRO A 42 1.90 -1.51 -6.41
N ALA A 43 1.54 -0.79 -7.47
CA ALA A 43 0.54 -1.23 -8.46
C ALA A 43 0.76 -2.66 -8.96
N LEU A 44 2.03 -3.06 -9.15
CA LEU A 44 2.41 -4.43 -9.55
C LEU A 44 1.91 -5.52 -8.59
N LEU A 45 1.79 -5.21 -7.29
CA LEU A 45 1.22 -6.13 -6.30
C LEU A 45 -0.30 -6.07 -6.26
N LEU A 46 -0.91 -4.93 -6.58
CA LEU A 46 -2.36 -4.76 -6.66
C LEU A 46 -2.96 -5.50 -7.87
N GLU A 47 -2.20 -5.67 -8.96
CA GLU A 47 -2.59 -6.44 -10.15
C GLU A 47 -2.65 -7.97 -9.93
N LEU A 48 -2.18 -8.47 -8.78
CA LEU A 48 -2.23 -9.90 -8.48
C LEU A 48 -3.68 -10.34 -8.17
N PRO A 49 -4.08 -11.57 -8.53
CA PRO A 49 -5.43 -12.10 -8.27
C PRO A 49 -5.60 -12.53 -6.79
N LEU A 50 -5.16 -11.69 -5.86
CA LEU A 50 -5.22 -11.89 -4.42
C LEU A 50 -5.76 -10.62 -3.77
N PRO A 51 -6.56 -10.73 -2.69
CA PRO A 51 -7.05 -9.56 -1.98
C PRO A 51 -5.88 -8.66 -1.52
N PRO A 52 -5.87 -7.35 -1.82
CA PRO A 52 -4.78 -6.45 -1.45
C PRO A 52 -4.44 -6.50 0.04
N GLY A 53 -5.46 -6.58 0.90
CA GLY A 53 -5.28 -6.73 2.34
C GLY A 53 -4.53 -8.00 2.75
N LEU A 54 -4.68 -9.11 2.00
CA LEU A 54 -3.93 -10.33 2.24
C LEU A 54 -2.46 -10.15 1.83
N ILE A 55 -2.22 -9.61 0.64
CA ILE A 55 -0.86 -9.34 0.13
C ILE A 55 -0.11 -8.45 1.12
N TYR A 56 -0.75 -7.37 1.56
CA TYR A 56 -0.23 -6.44 2.54
C TYR A 56 0.15 -7.13 3.86
N ARG A 57 -0.76 -7.92 4.44
CA ARG A 57 -0.52 -8.67 5.69
C ARG A 57 0.63 -9.66 5.54
N VAL A 58 0.72 -10.35 4.41
CA VAL A 58 1.81 -11.29 4.12
C VAL A 58 3.14 -10.54 3.98
N ALA A 59 3.18 -9.40 3.30
CA ALA A 59 4.38 -8.58 3.18
C ALA A 59 4.90 -8.14 4.56
N VAL A 60 4.03 -7.56 5.40
CA VAL A 60 4.36 -7.16 6.78
C VAL A 60 4.83 -8.35 7.62
N ALA A 61 4.15 -9.49 7.53
CA ALA A 61 4.55 -10.74 8.18
C ALA A 61 5.98 -11.17 7.83
N VAL A 62 6.29 -11.16 6.53
CA VAL A 62 7.60 -11.57 6.02
C VAL A 62 8.68 -10.59 6.50
N GLU A 63 8.45 -9.29 6.42
CA GLU A 63 9.39 -8.26 6.90
C GLU A 63 9.72 -8.45 8.38
N LEU A 64 8.70 -8.52 9.24
CA LEU A 64 8.88 -8.66 10.69
C LEU A 64 9.49 -10.01 11.07
N GLY A 65 9.04 -11.10 10.44
CA GLY A 65 9.55 -12.43 10.72
C GLY A 65 11.00 -12.63 10.32
N VAL A 66 11.37 -12.16 9.12
CA VAL A 66 12.75 -12.22 8.63
C VAL A 66 13.66 -11.32 9.47
N ALA A 67 13.21 -10.11 9.82
CA ALA A 67 13.96 -9.21 10.68
C ALA A 67 14.25 -9.80 12.06
N LEU A 68 13.23 -10.33 12.76
CA LEU A 68 13.41 -10.96 14.06
C LEU A 68 14.33 -12.18 13.98
N ALA A 69 14.16 -13.03 12.97
CA ALA A 69 15.03 -14.18 12.78
C ALA A 69 16.49 -13.75 12.50
N ALA A 70 16.70 -12.62 11.82
CA ALA A 70 18.02 -12.07 11.51
C ALA A 70 18.70 -11.40 12.70
N LEU A 71 17.95 -10.80 13.62
CA LEU A 71 18.50 -10.31 14.87
C LEU A 71 19.02 -11.46 15.76
N LEU A 72 18.24 -12.55 15.84
CA LEU A 72 18.56 -13.72 16.66
C LEU A 72 19.64 -14.61 16.04
N MET A 73 19.60 -14.83 14.73
CA MET A 73 20.45 -15.80 14.03
C MET A 73 21.02 -15.25 12.71
N PRO A 74 21.78 -14.12 12.75
CA PRO A 74 22.14 -13.34 11.57
C PRO A 74 22.80 -14.16 10.47
N LEU A 75 23.82 -14.96 10.80
CA LEU A 75 24.57 -15.72 9.79
C LEU A 75 23.76 -16.85 9.15
N LEU A 76 22.74 -17.36 9.85
CA LEU A 76 21.91 -18.43 9.33
C LEU A 76 20.88 -17.91 8.34
N VAL A 77 20.17 -16.84 8.69
CA VAL A 77 19.08 -16.31 7.86
C VAL A 77 19.53 -15.24 6.86
N ALA A 78 20.81 -14.89 6.84
CA ALA A 78 21.35 -13.91 5.90
C ALA A 78 20.94 -14.08 4.43
N PRO A 79 20.85 -15.29 3.82
CA PRO A 79 20.38 -15.38 2.43
C PRO A 79 18.88 -15.13 2.30
N LEU A 80 18.08 -15.36 3.34
CA LEU A 80 16.67 -14.96 3.35
C LEU A 80 16.54 -13.44 3.41
N VAL A 81 17.34 -12.78 4.26
CA VAL A 81 17.45 -11.30 4.28
C VAL A 81 17.85 -10.78 2.91
N ALA A 82 18.91 -11.34 2.31
CA ALA A 82 19.36 -10.93 0.98
C ALA A 82 18.30 -11.17 -0.11
N ALA A 83 17.50 -12.24 0.00
CA ALA A 83 16.40 -12.49 -0.94
C ALA A 83 15.30 -11.43 -0.80
N VAL A 84 14.90 -11.06 0.42
CA VAL A 84 13.90 -10.00 0.66
C VAL A 84 14.38 -8.66 0.10
N PHE A 85 15.61 -8.24 0.41
CA PHE A 85 16.19 -7.02 -0.19
C PHE A 85 16.33 -7.12 -1.71
N GLY A 86 16.60 -8.30 -2.25
CA GLY A 86 16.62 -8.53 -3.69
C GLY A 86 15.27 -8.26 -4.35
N VAL A 87 14.18 -8.73 -3.73
CA VAL A 87 12.81 -8.44 -4.19
C VAL A 87 12.51 -6.94 -4.08
N PHE A 88 12.85 -6.29 -2.97
CA PHE A 88 12.64 -4.84 -2.80
C PHE A 88 13.38 -4.03 -3.85
N CYS A 89 14.67 -4.29 -4.07
CA CYS A 89 15.43 -3.62 -5.11
C CYS A 89 14.83 -3.83 -6.51
N ALA A 90 14.31 -5.02 -6.80
CA ALA A 90 13.67 -5.29 -8.09
C ALA A 90 12.36 -4.49 -8.25
N LEU A 91 11.51 -4.45 -7.24
CA LEU A 91 10.29 -3.64 -7.23
C LEU A 91 10.62 -2.15 -7.37
N LEU A 92 11.56 -1.64 -6.57
CA LEU A 92 12.00 -0.24 -6.61
C LEU A 92 12.59 0.16 -7.96
N LEU A 93 13.27 -0.74 -8.65
CA LEU A 93 13.78 -0.49 -10.00
C LEU A 93 12.65 -0.30 -11.01
N VAL A 94 11.59 -1.12 -10.92
CA VAL A 94 10.39 -0.99 -11.77
C VAL A 94 9.68 0.33 -11.48
N MET A 95 9.49 0.68 -10.21
CA MET A 95 8.85 1.95 -9.80
C MET A 95 9.66 3.17 -10.24
N ALA A 96 10.98 3.14 -10.04
CA ALA A 96 11.87 4.20 -10.50
C ALA A 96 11.85 4.37 -12.03
N TRP A 97 11.71 3.26 -12.76
CA TRP A 97 11.58 3.29 -14.23
C TRP A 97 10.24 3.85 -14.70
N ARG A 98 9.16 3.61 -13.94
CA ARG A 98 7.83 4.19 -14.19
C ARG A 98 7.72 5.67 -13.79
N GLY A 99 8.65 6.16 -12.98
CA GLY A 99 8.66 7.54 -12.51
C GLY A 99 7.79 7.79 -11.28
N ASP A 100 7.48 6.74 -10.51
CA ASP A 100 6.63 6.83 -9.33
C ASP A 100 7.20 7.83 -8.30
N ALA A 101 6.36 8.70 -7.75
CA ALA A 101 6.77 9.72 -6.80
C ALA A 101 7.18 9.14 -5.42
N SER A 102 6.62 7.99 -5.04
CA SER A 102 6.85 7.33 -3.74
C SER A 102 6.97 5.82 -3.90
N CYS A 103 7.80 5.19 -3.06
CA CYS A 103 7.92 3.73 -2.99
C CYS A 103 6.88 3.02 -2.09
N GLY A 104 6.07 3.76 -1.32
CA GLY A 104 5.06 3.18 -0.40
C GLY A 104 5.61 2.36 0.79
N CYS A 105 6.93 2.18 0.88
CA CYS A 105 7.57 1.31 1.88
C CYS A 105 7.35 1.77 3.33
N PHE A 106 7.13 3.07 3.52
CA PHE A 106 6.81 3.74 4.78
C PHE A 106 5.46 4.47 4.68
N GLY A 107 4.50 3.84 3.99
CA GLY A 107 3.12 4.31 3.83
C GLY A 107 2.94 5.70 3.22
N ALA A 108 1.69 6.15 3.14
CA ALA A 108 1.34 7.47 2.61
C ALA A 108 1.92 8.64 3.42
N SER A 109 2.18 8.45 4.72
CA SER A 109 2.67 9.53 5.59
C SER A 109 4.13 9.95 5.34
N VAL A 110 4.93 9.12 4.64
CA VAL A 110 6.34 9.42 4.36
C VAL A 110 6.65 9.15 2.89
N THR A 111 6.62 10.21 2.09
CA THR A 111 6.98 10.17 0.67
C THR A 111 8.48 10.00 0.50
N ILE A 112 8.93 8.81 0.10
CA ILE A 112 10.33 8.51 -0.19
C ILE A 112 10.46 8.14 -1.67
N PRO A 113 11.23 8.91 -2.47
CA PRO A 113 11.46 8.60 -3.87
C PRO A 113 12.04 7.18 -4.06
N PRO A 114 11.57 6.39 -5.05
CA PRO A 114 12.04 5.03 -5.27
C PRO A 114 13.56 4.90 -5.43
N LEU A 115 14.22 5.87 -6.07
CA LEU A 115 15.68 5.89 -6.23
C LEU A 115 16.42 6.07 -4.89
N ALA A 116 15.88 6.87 -3.97
CA ALA A 116 16.47 7.06 -2.65
C ALA A 116 16.38 5.77 -1.84
N MET A 117 15.23 5.10 -1.87
CA MET A 117 15.04 3.80 -1.22
C MET A 117 15.95 2.72 -1.84
N LEU A 118 16.03 2.68 -3.18
CA LEU A 118 16.89 1.75 -3.91
C LEU A 118 18.36 1.92 -3.55
N ALA A 119 18.83 3.14 -3.30
CA ALA A 119 20.19 3.38 -2.85
C ALA A 119 20.46 2.79 -1.46
N ILE A 120 19.51 2.94 -0.52
CA ILE A 120 19.61 2.40 0.85
C ILE A 120 19.59 0.87 0.81
N ASP A 121 18.54 0.30 0.23
CA ASP A 121 18.34 -1.15 0.13
C ASP A 121 19.42 -1.82 -0.70
N GLY A 122 19.81 -1.20 -1.81
CA GLY A 122 20.88 -1.66 -2.69
C GLY A 122 22.23 -1.71 -1.98
N THR A 123 22.56 -0.71 -1.15
CA THR A 123 23.80 -0.69 -0.37
C THR A 123 23.82 -1.82 0.66
N LEU A 124 22.71 -2.05 1.37
CA LEU A 124 22.58 -3.17 2.31
C LEU A 124 22.70 -4.52 1.60
N LEU A 125 22.04 -4.68 0.46
CA LEU A 125 22.11 -5.90 -0.37
C LEU A 125 23.54 -6.17 -0.86
N VAL A 126 24.21 -5.16 -1.43
CA VAL A 126 25.60 -5.27 -1.90
C VAL A 126 26.54 -5.66 -0.74
N ALA A 127 26.38 -5.06 0.44
CA ALA A 127 27.17 -5.42 1.61
C ALA A 127 26.94 -6.89 2.04
N LEU A 128 25.70 -7.36 2.02
CA LEU A 128 25.36 -8.77 2.30
C LEU A 128 25.98 -9.72 1.28
N LEU A 129 25.86 -9.40 -0.02
CA LEU A 129 26.41 -10.19 -1.12
C LEU A 129 27.95 -10.19 -1.12
N ALA A 130 28.60 -9.08 -0.78
CA ALA A 130 30.05 -8.99 -0.72
C ALA A 130 30.63 -9.80 0.45
N LEU A 131 29.97 -9.77 1.62
CA LEU A 131 30.45 -10.48 2.81
C LEU A 131 30.10 -11.98 2.83
N ARG A 132 29.11 -12.41 2.02
CA ARG A 132 28.64 -13.80 1.87
C ARG A 132 28.54 -14.55 3.21
N PRO A 133 27.83 -14.00 4.23
CA PRO A 133 27.73 -14.60 5.58
C PRO A 133 27.34 -16.09 5.57
N TRP A 134 26.59 -16.54 4.57
CA TRP A 134 26.17 -17.93 4.40
C TRP A 134 27.27 -18.91 3.97
N ALA A 135 28.35 -18.45 3.34
CA ALA A 135 29.42 -19.34 2.87
C ALA A 135 30.15 -20.06 4.02
N ARG A 136 29.99 -19.57 5.26
CA ARG A 136 30.64 -20.09 6.46
C ARG A 136 29.67 -20.85 7.38
N ARG A 137 28.54 -21.31 6.86
CA ARG A 137 27.51 -22.07 7.60
C ARG A 137 28.10 -23.34 8.22
N ARG A 138 28.09 -23.44 9.55
CA ARG A 138 28.19 -24.74 10.24
C ARG A 138 26.82 -25.44 10.13
N LYS A 139 26.82 -26.75 9.85
CA LYS A 139 25.62 -27.59 9.91
C LYS A 139 25.06 -27.57 11.34
N ARG A 140 24.08 -26.72 11.63
CA ARG A 140 23.33 -26.69 12.89
C ARG A 140 21.84 -26.77 12.58
N ALA A 141 21.32 -28.00 12.50
CA ALA A 141 19.92 -28.29 12.21
C ALA A 141 18.94 -27.60 13.20
N ARG A 142 19.32 -27.51 14.48
CA ARG A 142 18.50 -26.84 15.51
C ARG A 142 18.26 -25.35 15.26
N ALA A 143 19.23 -24.65 14.69
CA ALA A 143 19.09 -23.21 14.44
C ALA A 143 18.15 -22.95 13.24
N VAL A 144 18.08 -23.87 12.27
CA VAL A 144 17.11 -23.81 11.17
C VAL A 144 15.69 -23.94 11.72
N VAL A 145 15.44 -24.93 12.57
CA VAL A 145 14.12 -25.13 13.20
C VAL A 145 13.66 -23.90 13.98
N VAL A 146 14.54 -23.27 14.77
CA VAL A 146 14.20 -22.05 15.52
C VAL A 146 13.94 -20.87 14.58
N ALA A 147 14.73 -20.70 13.51
CA ALA A 147 14.51 -19.63 12.54
C ALA A 147 13.17 -19.79 11.82
N THR A 148 12.83 -21.02 11.40
CA THR A 148 11.54 -21.33 10.79
C THR A 148 10.39 -21.07 11.75
N LEU A 149 10.53 -21.42 13.03
CA LEU A 149 9.53 -21.14 14.05
C LEU A 149 9.33 -19.64 14.29
N VAL A 150 10.40 -18.84 14.36
CA VAL A 150 10.30 -17.38 14.53
C VAL A 150 9.62 -16.73 13.32
N VAL A 151 10.00 -17.11 12.10
CA VAL A 151 9.35 -16.63 10.87
C VAL A 151 7.88 -17.05 10.84
N ALA A 152 7.57 -18.30 11.18
CA ALA A 152 6.19 -18.81 11.19
C ALA A 152 5.31 -18.11 12.24
N VAL A 153 5.83 -17.88 13.45
CA VAL A 153 5.09 -17.21 14.53
C VAL A 153 4.89 -15.73 14.22
N ALA A 154 5.92 -15.04 13.73
CA ALA A 154 5.80 -13.65 13.30
C ALA A 154 4.82 -13.50 12.12
N ALA A 155 4.84 -14.45 11.17
CA ALA A 155 3.93 -14.46 10.04
C ALA A 155 2.47 -14.79 10.42
N ALA A 156 2.25 -15.61 11.44
CA ALA A 156 0.92 -16.01 11.86
C ALA A 156 0.23 -15.03 12.82
N VAL A 157 0.98 -14.35 13.71
CA VAL A 157 0.38 -13.62 14.84
C VAL A 157 0.32 -12.11 14.61
N ALA A 158 1.40 -11.48 14.15
CA ALA A 158 1.49 -10.01 14.18
C ALA A 158 0.51 -9.29 13.22
N PRO A 159 0.39 -9.69 11.93
CA PRO A 159 -0.52 -9.01 11.01
C PRO A 159 -1.99 -9.31 11.25
N TRP A 160 -2.32 -10.34 12.05
CA TRP A 160 -3.69 -10.74 12.34
C TRP A 160 -4.18 -10.20 13.68
N ALA A 161 -3.29 -10.10 14.68
CA ALA A 161 -3.63 -9.61 16.01
C ALA A 161 -3.67 -8.07 16.09
N LEU A 162 -2.86 -7.38 15.29
CA LEU A 162 -2.74 -5.91 15.32
C LEU A 162 -3.49 -5.22 14.16
N ASN A 163 -3.81 -5.95 13.09
CA ASN A 163 -4.68 -5.47 12.01
C ASN A 163 -6.15 -5.83 12.28
N ARG A 164 -6.58 -5.70 13.54
CA ARG A 164 -8.01 -5.48 13.80
C ARG A 164 -8.29 -4.13 13.19
N GLU A 165 -8.88 -4.17 11.98
CA GLU A 165 -9.68 -3.11 11.36
C GLU A 165 -9.70 -1.90 12.28
N ARG A 166 -8.83 -0.91 12.03
CA ARG A 166 -8.77 0.33 12.83
C ARG A 166 -10.18 0.89 12.83
N THR A 167 -10.96 0.53 13.82
CA THR A 167 -12.37 0.84 13.80
C THR A 167 -12.39 2.29 14.21
N ALA A 168 -12.56 3.19 13.25
CA ALA A 168 -12.51 4.61 13.54
C ALA A 168 -13.57 4.86 14.63
N PRO A 169 -13.23 5.53 15.73
CA PRO A 169 -14.19 5.81 16.79
C PRO A 169 -15.35 6.54 16.14
N ALA A 170 -16.52 5.92 16.20
CA ALA A 170 -17.70 6.48 15.60
C ALA A 170 -17.95 7.85 16.23
N ALA A 171 -18.09 8.88 15.39
CA ALA A 171 -18.37 10.22 15.86
C ALA A 171 -19.81 10.26 16.40
N GLY A 172 -19.99 9.93 17.69
CA GLY A 172 -21.26 10.05 18.41
C GLY A 172 -21.73 8.76 19.10
N ASP A 173 -22.42 8.95 20.22
CA ASP A 173 -22.99 7.89 21.07
C ASP A 173 -24.00 7.05 20.26
N GLY A 174 -23.54 5.92 19.73
CA GLY A 174 -24.38 4.90 19.08
C GLY A 174 -24.12 4.64 17.59
N ALA A 175 -23.20 5.36 16.94
CA ALA A 175 -22.82 5.06 15.57
C ALA A 175 -21.96 3.78 15.50
N ALA A 176 -22.23 2.92 14.51
CA ALA A 176 -21.44 1.72 14.29
C ALA A 176 -19.99 2.09 13.97
N ALA A 177 -19.04 1.34 14.52
CA ALA A 177 -17.62 1.59 14.28
C ALA A 177 -17.32 1.45 12.77
N LEU A 178 -16.72 2.49 12.18
CA LEU A 178 -16.39 2.48 10.75
C LEU A 178 -15.16 1.60 10.52
N PRO A 179 -15.07 0.87 9.40
CA PRO A 179 -13.87 0.11 9.08
C PRO A 179 -12.67 1.04 8.86
N GLY A 180 -11.48 0.59 9.24
CA GLY A 180 -10.27 1.42 9.10
C GLY A 180 -9.83 1.64 7.66
N TYR A 181 -10.27 0.76 6.76
CA TYR A 181 -10.09 0.93 5.33
C TYR A 181 -11.23 0.21 4.58
N VAL A 182 -11.53 0.67 3.38
CA VAL A 182 -12.47 0.04 2.45
C VAL A 182 -11.81 -0.03 1.08
N VAL A 183 -11.73 -1.24 0.51
CA VAL A 183 -11.26 -1.43 -0.86
C VAL A 183 -12.43 -1.21 -1.82
N LEU A 184 -12.27 -0.29 -2.77
CA LEU A 184 -13.22 -0.05 -3.84
C LEU A 184 -12.67 -0.63 -5.14
N ASP A 185 -12.83 -1.94 -5.33
CA ASP A 185 -12.50 -2.60 -6.60
C ASP A 185 -13.63 -2.33 -7.60
N VAL A 186 -13.60 -1.16 -8.24
CA VAL A 186 -14.72 -0.68 -9.06
C VAL A 186 -14.94 -1.53 -10.30
N ALA A 187 -13.88 -2.12 -10.85
CA ALA A 187 -13.96 -3.03 -11.99
C ALA A 187 -14.83 -4.26 -11.69
N SER A 188 -14.77 -4.77 -10.45
CA SER A 188 -15.63 -5.88 -10.00
C SER A 188 -17.12 -5.53 -9.87
N TRP A 189 -17.49 -4.26 -10.03
CA TRP A 189 -18.87 -3.80 -9.87
C TRP A 189 -19.68 -3.83 -11.17
N VAL A 190 -19.03 -3.97 -12.32
CA VAL A 190 -19.72 -4.02 -13.63
C VAL A 190 -20.81 -5.09 -13.63
N GLY A 191 -22.02 -4.70 -14.04
CA GLY A 191 -23.23 -5.51 -14.03
C GLY A 191 -23.94 -5.62 -12.67
N ARG A 192 -23.49 -4.89 -11.64
CA ARG A 192 -24.10 -4.90 -10.30
C ARG A 192 -24.79 -3.57 -9.99
N PRO A 193 -25.88 -3.57 -9.19
CA PRO A 193 -26.48 -2.34 -8.69
C PRO A 193 -25.47 -1.54 -7.85
N LEU A 194 -25.38 -0.23 -8.08
CA LEU A 194 -24.47 0.65 -7.32
C LEU A 194 -24.77 0.58 -5.81
N ALA A 195 -26.04 0.48 -5.43
CA ALA A 195 -26.48 0.33 -4.04
C ALA A 195 -25.92 -0.93 -3.34
N ASP A 196 -25.57 -1.98 -4.08
CA ASP A 196 -25.04 -3.23 -3.55
C ASP A 196 -23.50 -3.24 -3.44
N THR A 197 -22.85 -2.19 -3.94
CA THR A 197 -21.39 -2.02 -3.88
C THR A 197 -20.95 -1.49 -2.52
N PRO A 198 -19.65 -1.59 -2.16
CA PRO A 198 -19.12 -0.89 -1.01
C PRO A 198 -19.45 0.61 -1.00
N LEU A 199 -19.39 1.29 -2.16
CA LEU A 199 -19.70 2.72 -2.26
C LEU A 199 -21.15 3.03 -1.85
N GLY A 200 -22.10 2.25 -2.36
CA GLY A 200 -23.52 2.40 -2.05
C GLY A 200 -23.90 2.21 -0.57
N ARG A 201 -23.03 1.57 0.23
CA ARG A 201 -23.24 1.41 1.68
C ARG A 201 -22.89 2.65 2.49
N PHE A 202 -22.06 3.53 1.96
CA PHE A 202 -21.57 4.73 2.66
C PHE A 202 -22.17 6.02 2.14
N LEU A 203 -22.92 5.97 1.04
CA LEU A 203 -23.69 7.08 0.51
C LEU A 203 -25.18 6.88 0.83
N PRO A 204 -25.94 7.95 1.11
CA PRO A 204 -27.38 7.85 1.27
C PRO A 204 -28.04 7.29 -0.01
N PRO A 205 -28.99 6.34 0.09
CA PRO A 205 -29.64 5.76 -1.08
C PRO A 205 -30.31 6.79 -2.00
N GLU A 206 -30.83 7.88 -1.43
CA GLU A 206 -31.43 9.01 -2.14
C GLU A 206 -30.42 9.84 -2.96
N ASP A 207 -29.15 9.75 -2.60
CA ASP A 207 -28.07 10.47 -3.27
C ASP A 207 -27.45 9.67 -4.41
N LEU A 208 -27.71 8.36 -4.48
CA LEU A 208 -27.21 7.48 -5.52
C LEU A 208 -27.87 7.80 -6.88
N PRO A 209 -27.08 8.15 -7.92
CA PRO A 209 -27.63 8.38 -9.24
C PRO A 209 -28.15 7.08 -9.86
N ALA A 210 -29.26 7.18 -10.60
CA ALA A 210 -29.75 6.08 -11.44
C ALA A 210 -28.94 6.00 -12.75
N ASP A 211 -28.69 7.13 -13.40
CA ASP A 211 -27.99 7.19 -14.68
C ASP A 211 -26.87 8.22 -14.65
N GLY A 212 -25.92 8.08 -15.56
CA GLY A 212 -24.88 9.07 -15.83
C GLY A 212 -23.49 8.64 -15.34
N LEU A 213 -22.64 9.63 -15.10
CA LEU A 213 -21.24 9.43 -14.74
C LEU A 213 -21.03 9.63 -13.24
N VAL A 214 -20.36 8.70 -12.58
CA VAL A 214 -19.86 8.87 -11.21
C VAL A 214 -18.34 8.92 -11.26
N VAL A 215 -17.73 9.95 -10.66
CA VAL A 215 -16.27 10.12 -10.61
C VAL A 215 -15.81 10.18 -9.16
N LEU A 216 -15.03 9.20 -8.73
CA LEU A 216 -14.34 9.21 -7.45
C LEU A 216 -13.00 9.92 -7.63
N TYR A 217 -12.76 10.94 -6.82
CA TYR A 217 -11.58 11.78 -6.98
C TYR A 217 -11.01 12.26 -5.64
N ARG A 218 -9.74 12.67 -5.69
CA ARG A 218 -9.01 13.29 -4.58
C ARG A 218 -8.56 14.68 -5.01
N MET A 219 -8.61 15.65 -4.10
CA MET A 219 -8.15 17.02 -4.40
C MET A 219 -6.63 17.08 -4.59
N THR A 220 -5.89 16.12 -4.04
CA THR A 220 -4.42 16.01 -4.04
C THR A 220 -3.87 15.18 -5.22
N CYS A 221 -4.73 14.70 -6.12
CA CYS A 221 -4.39 13.77 -7.19
C CYS A 221 -4.19 14.52 -8.53
N GLU A 222 -2.98 14.46 -9.09
CA GLU A 222 -2.63 15.14 -10.35
C GLU A 222 -3.43 14.62 -11.54
N HIS A 223 -3.60 13.30 -11.68
CA HIS A 223 -4.45 12.71 -12.72
C HIS A 223 -5.92 13.12 -12.58
N CYS A 224 -6.39 13.31 -11.35
CA CYS A 224 -7.75 13.80 -11.10
C CYS A 224 -7.89 15.26 -11.53
N ALA A 225 -6.85 16.08 -11.37
CA ALA A 225 -6.86 17.46 -11.81
C ALA A 225 -6.94 17.57 -13.34
N GLU A 226 -6.22 16.70 -14.05
CA GLU A 226 -6.27 16.61 -15.52
C GLU A 226 -7.65 16.13 -16.01
N GLU A 227 -8.13 14.99 -15.51
CA GLU A 227 -9.42 14.42 -15.95
C GLU A 227 -10.59 15.34 -15.62
N LEU A 228 -10.64 15.94 -14.41
CA LEU A 228 -11.74 16.83 -14.03
C LEU A 228 -11.70 18.16 -14.79
N PHE A 229 -10.52 18.64 -15.17
CA PHE A 229 -10.40 19.80 -16.05
C PHE A 229 -10.93 19.50 -17.45
N GLU A 230 -10.57 18.34 -18.03
CA GLU A 230 -11.09 17.92 -19.34
C GLU A 230 -12.60 17.69 -19.31
N LEU A 231 -13.10 17.03 -18.25
CA LEU A 231 -14.52 16.83 -18.03
C LEU A 231 -15.26 18.17 -17.95
N ALA A 232 -14.78 19.12 -17.15
CA ALA A 232 -15.38 20.45 -17.05
C ALA A 232 -15.35 21.24 -18.37
N ALA A 233 -14.32 21.04 -19.19
CA ALA A 233 -14.18 21.72 -20.49
C ALA A 233 -15.08 21.13 -21.59
N THR A 234 -15.40 19.84 -21.51
CA THR A 234 -16.15 19.10 -22.53
C THR A 234 -17.61 18.83 -22.16
N ASP A 235 -17.96 19.01 -20.90
CA ASP A 235 -19.31 18.83 -20.38
C ASP A 235 -20.30 19.85 -20.99
N ASP A 236 -21.32 19.33 -21.65
CA ASP A 236 -22.40 20.09 -22.29
C ASP A 236 -23.71 20.08 -21.49
N GLY A 237 -23.71 19.44 -20.32
CA GLY A 237 -24.88 19.29 -19.44
C GLY A 237 -25.89 18.25 -19.90
N SER A 238 -25.60 17.46 -20.93
CA SER A 238 -26.52 16.44 -21.46
C SER A 238 -26.64 15.20 -20.57
N ARG A 239 -25.61 14.91 -19.76
CA ARG A 239 -25.54 13.74 -18.88
C ARG A 239 -25.43 14.16 -17.40
N PRO A 240 -26.12 13.48 -16.46
CA PRO A 240 -25.87 13.68 -15.03
C PRO A 240 -24.43 13.30 -14.66
N ILE A 241 -23.81 14.08 -13.78
CA ILE A 241 -22.46 13.84 -13.24
C ILE A 241 -22.53 13.84 -11.72
N THR A 242 -21.98 12.82 -11.07
CA THR A 242 -21.84 12.75 -9.62
C THR A 242 -20.36 12.67 -9.25
N LEU A 243 -19.84 13.73 -8.66
CA LEU A 243 -18.47 13.77 -8.14
C LEU A 243 -18.48 13.28 -6.70
N VAL A 244 -17.72 12.22 -6.42
CA VAL A 244 -17.57 11.65 -5.09
C VAL A 244 -16.16 11.95 -4.59
N ARG A 245 -16.05 12.91 -3.68
CA ARG A 245 -14.77 13.29 -3.09
C ARG A 245 -14.33 12.27 -2.04
N ILE A 246 -13.10 11.82 -2.18
CA ILE A 246 -12.38 11.09 -1.15
C ILE A 246 -11.45 12.07 -0.43
N VAL A 247 -11.59 12.18 0.88
CA VAL A 247 -10.77 13.07 1.71
C VAL A 247 -9.78 12.24 2.51
N ASP A 248 -8.49 12.55 2.37
CA ASP A 248 -7.43 11.88 3.12
C ASP A 248 -7.25 12.49 4.51
N ASP A 249 -6.84 11.65 5.46
CA ASP A 249 -6.50 12.11 6.80
C ASP A 249 -5.29 13.06 6.75
N GLY A 250 -5.50 14.29 7.22
CA GLY A 250 -4.46 15.33 7.25
C GLY A 250 -4.35 16.17 5.97
N GLU A 251 -5.24 15.97 4.99
CA GLU A 251 -5.36 16.82 3.80
C GLU A 251 -5.55 18.29 4.19
N THR A 252 -4.73 19.18 3.61
CA THR A 252 -4.87 20.63 3.74
C THR A 252 -5.15 21.28 2.39
N GLU A 253 -5.76 22.47 2.39
CA GLU A 253 -6.02 23.21 1.14
C GLU A 253 -4.76 23.50 0.32
N ALA A 254 -3.60 23.59 0.97
CA ALA A 254 -2.32 23.80 0.30
C ALA A 254 -1.86 22.60 -0.53
N ASP A 255 -2.39 21.41 -0.26
CA ASP A 255 -2.07 20.17 -0.98
C ASP A 255 -2.99 19.96 -2.21
N HIS A 256 -4.02 20.79 -2.37
CA HIS A 256 -4.98 20.65 -3.47
C HIS A 256 -4.33 21.02 -4.81
N VAL A 257 -4.38 20.10 -5.76
CA VAL A 257 -3.96 20.28 -7.16
C VAL A 257 -5.14 20.34 -8.13
N VAL A 258 -6.32 19.84 -7.73
CA VAL A 258 -7.56 19.97 -8.49
C VAL A 258 -8.10 21.39 -8.34
N ALA A 259 -7.98 22.20 -9.40
CA ALA A 259 -8.42 23.60 -9.41
C ALA A 259 -9.78 23.84 -10.08
N VAL A 260 -10.23 22.91 -10.93
CA VAL A 260 -11.45 23.05 -11.73
C VAL A 260 -12.29 21.79 -11.58
N LEU A 261 -13.59 21.97 -11.38
CA LEU A 261 -14.60 20.91 -11.33
C LEU A 261 -15.71 21.24 -12.34
N PRO A 262 -16.41 20.26 -12.91
CA PRO A 262 -17.63 20.53 -13.66
C PRO A 262 -18.69 21.17 -12.76
N GLU A 263 -19.46 22.10 -13.31
CA GLU A 263 -20.49 22.85 -12.61
C GLU A 263 -21.80 22.82 -13.40
N GLY A 264 -22.93 22.88 -12.70
CA GLY A 264 -24.25 22.94 -13.33
C GLY A 264 -25.32 22.20 -12.54
N PRO A 265 -26.61 22.32 -12.95
CA PRO A 265 -27.71 21.65 -12.28
C PRO A 265 -27.70 20.11 -12.44
N HIS A 266 -26.97 19.60 -13.44
CA HIS A 266 -26.76 18.18 -13.68
C HIS A 266 -25.58 17.59 -12.90
N VAL A 267 -24.80 18.43 -12.20
CA VAL A 267 -23.66 18.02 -11.39
C VAL A 267 -24.07 17.92 -9.92
N ARG A 268 -23.75 16.79 -9.29
CA ARG A 268 -23.91 16.55 -7.86
C ARG A 268 -22.55 16.29 -7.23
N MET A 269 -22.30 16.85 -6.05
CA MET A 269 -21.09 16.58 -5.27
C MET A 269 -21.46 15.84 -3.99
N LEU A 270 -20.76 14.74 -3.74
CA LEU A 270 -20.85 13.92 -2.55
C LEU A 270 -19.46 13.80 -1.93
N GLU A 271 -19.38 13.58 -0.62
CA GLU A 271 -18.13 13.35 0.11
C GLU A 271 -18.23 12.02 0.85
N LEU A 272 -17.20 11.19 0.75
CA LEU A 272 -17.13 9.97 1.54
C LEU A 272 -16.82 10.25 3.01
N PRO A 273 -17.31 9.41 3.93
CA PRO A 273 -16.95 9.51 5.34
C PRO A 273 -15.43 9.58 5.56
N ARG A 274 -15.01 10.55 6.38
CA ARG A 274 -13.62 10.70 6.83
C ARG A 274 -13.24 9.64 7.85
N GLY A 275 -11.93 9.43 8.04
CA GLY A 275 -11.40 8.43 8.96
C GLY A 275 -11.50 6.98 8.47
N ILE A 276 -11.90 6.79 7.20
CA ILE A 276 -11.80 5.53 6.48
C ILE A 276 -10.73 5.70 5.42
N ASP A 277 -9.79 4.76 5.36
CA ASP A 277 -8.83 4.70 4.26
C ASP A 277 -9.47 4.04 3.02
N TRP A 278 -9.79 4.86 2.03
CA TRP A 278 -10.44 4.42 0.79
C TRP A 278 -9.38 3.94 -0.21
N VAL A 279 -9.25 2.62 -0.32
CA VAL A 279 -8.28 1.96 -1.20
C VAL A 279 -8.89 1.85 -2.60
N VAL A 280 -8.58 2.81 -3.46
CA VAL A 280 -8.97 2.90 -4.87
C VAL A 280 -7.96 3.74 -5.63
N THR A 281 -7.69 3.42 -6.89
CA THR A 281 -6.83 4.25 -7.73
C THR A 281 -7.67 5.38 -8.34
N THR A 282 -7.37 6.63 -7.96
CA THR A 282 -8.10 7.80 -8.47
C THR A 282 -7.41 8.44 -9.70
N PRO A 283 -8.16 9.03 -10.65
CA PRO A 283 -9.62 9.07 -10.68
C PRO A 283 -10.20 7.68 -11.00
N ALA A 284 -11.35 7.36 -10.41
CA ALA A 284 -12.10 6.17 -10.77
C ALA A 284 -13.48 6.58 -11.27
N GLU A 285 -13.91 6.02 -12.39
CA GLU A 285 -15.15 6.40 -13.05
C GLU A 285 -16.09 5.23 -13.23
N LEU A 286 -17.37 5.50 -13.06
CA LEU A 286 -18.45 4.55 -13.25
C LEU A 286 -19.47 5.16 -14.21
N THR A 287 -19.85 4.42 -15.23
CA THR A 287 -21.04 4.73 -16.03
C THR A 287 -22.21 3.94 -15.48
N LEU A 288 -23.31 4.61 -15.19
CA LEU A 288 -24.53 3.99 -14.67
C LEU A 288 -25.65 4.01 -15.69
N GLU A 289 -26.39 2.91 -15.71
CA GLU A 289 -27.65 2.73 -16.44
C GLU A 289 -28.65 2.04 -15.50
N ASP A 290 -29.79 2.68 -15.23
CA ASP A 290 -30.85 2.16 -14.34
C ASP A 290 -30.35 1.73 -12.94
N GLY A 291 -29.37 2.46 -12.40
CA GLY A 291 -28.73 2.23 -11.10
C GLY A 291 -27.74 1.07 -11.09
N VAL A 292 -27.45 0.47 -12.26
CA VAL A 292 -26.47 -0.60 -12.45
C VAL A 292 -25.19 -0.02 -13.04
N VAL A 293 -24.04 -0.49 -12.54
CA VAL A 293 -22.74 -0.12 -13.09
C VAL A 293 -22.57 -0.78 -14.45
N ALA A 294 -22.73 0.00 -15.52
CA ALA A 294 -22.58 -0.46 -16.90
C ALA A 294 -21.10 -0.58 -17.30
N ASP A 295 -20.26 0.34 -16.82
CA ASP A 295 -18.81 0.34 -17.04
C ASP A 295 -18.08 0.95 -15.83
N ALA A 296 -16.83 0.53 -15.63
CA ALA A 296 -15.98 1.03 -14.54
C ALA A 296 -14.49 1.04 -14.91
N ARG A 297 -13.81 2.17 -14.70
CA ARG A 297 -12.38 2.37 -14.97
C ARG A 297 -11.66 3.05 -13.80
N GLU A 298 -10.39 2.70 -13.58
CA GLU A 298 -9.51 3.33 -12.58
C GLU A 298 -8.27 3.94 -13.25
N GLY A 299 -7.70 4.96 -12.61
CA GLY A 299 -6.36 5.49 -12.92
C GLY A 299 -6.28 6.57 -13.99
N GLY A 300 -7.42 7.00 -14.56
CA GLY A 300 -7.43 7.90 -15.72
C GLY A 300 -6.87 7.17 -16.95
N GLY A 301 -7.62 7.15 -18.04
CA GLY A 301 -7.22 6.35 -19.19
C GLY A 301 -7.93 6.76 -20.47
N MET A 302 -7.15 7.41 -21.33
CA MET A 302 -6.98 6.92 -22.70
C MET A 302 -5.69 6.13 -22.79
#